data_AF-A0A7X6ZJF0-F1
#
_entry.id   AF-A0A7X6ZJF0-F1
#
_cell.length_a   1.000
_cell.length_b   1.000
_cell.length_c   1.000
_cell.angle_alpha   90.00
_cell.angle_beta   90.00
_cell.angle_gamma   90.00
#
_symmetry.space_group_name_H-M   'P 1'
#
loop_
_entity.id
_entity.type
_entity.pdbx_description
1 polymer ?
#
loop_
_entity_poly.entity_id
_entity_poly.type
_entity_poly.pdbx_seq_one_letter_code
_entity_poly.pdbx_strand_id
1 'polypeptide(L)'
;MSEFTPRAQQVIRVLSHKEAERFNHPYIGTEHLLLGLIALGEGVAVSALEHMGVDLAALRLEVEKAVGQGPEIKTAGGLPLTPRAKKVLSLAAAEAKALNHGYIGTEHLLLGLLGEEEGVAARVLKNLNVDLERTRAEVLKELDPNFEMEASAGAAPAKPHSVKTPALNAIGRNLTELAQKGGLDPVIGRSQEIMRIIQIL
;
A
#
# COMPACT_ATOMS: atom_id res chain seq x y z
N MET A 1 -16.85 -5.60 -7.00
CA MET A 1 -15.96 -6.67 -6.52
C MET A 1 -15.08 -7.29 -7.62
N SER A 2 -15.34 -7.05 -8.90
CA SER A 2 -14.50 -7.51 -10.02
C SER A 2 -13.08 -6.90 -10.05
N GLU A 3 -12.85 -5.83 -9.30
CA GLU A 3 -11.58 -5.11 -9.23
C GLU A 3 -10.59 -5.72 -8.22
N PHE A 4 -11.02 -6.65 -7.35
CA PHE A 4 -10.14 -7.29 -6.37
C PHE A 4 -9.38 -8.46 -6.99
N THR A 5 -8.09 -8.59 -6.66
CA THR A 5 -7.28 -9.76 -7.03
C THR A 5 -7.85 -11.06 -6.42
N PRO A 6 -7.57 -12.25 -7.01
CA PRO A 6 -8.02 -13.51 -6.45
C PRO A 6 -7.62 -13.71 -4.97
N ARG A 7 -6.40 -13.33 -4.61
CA ARG A 7 -5.91 -13.36 -3.22
C ARG A 7 -6.70 -12.42 -2.31
N ALA A 8 -6.93 -11.18 -2.72
CA ALA A 8 -7.74 -10.24 -1.94
C ALA A 8 -9.20 -10.72 -1.79
N GLN A 9 -9.78 -11.32 -2.83
CA GLN A 9 -11.12 -11.93 -2.76
C GLN A 9 -11.15 -13.11 -1.77
N GLN A 10 -10.11 -13.95 -1.76
CA GLN A 10 -9.97 -15.06 -0.83
C GLN A 10 -9.88 -14.57 0.63
N VAL A 11 -9.10 -13.51 0.89
CA VAL A 11 -9.02 -12.86 2.21
C VAL A 11 -10.41 -12.42 2.67
N ILE A 12 -11.13 -11.67 1.83
CA ILE A 12 -12.43 -11.09 2.20
C ILE A 12 -13.51 -12.17 2.37
N ARG A 13 -13.61 -13.11 1.43
CA ARG A 13 -14.75 -14.05 1.34
C ARG A 13 -14.56 -15.32 2.14
N VAL A 14 -13.34 -15.79 2.30
CA VAL A 14 -13.07 -17.11 2.87
C VAL A 14 -12.37 -16.96 4.21
N LEU A 15 -11.21 -16.31 4.23
CA LEU A 15 -10.36 -16.28 5.42
C LEU A 15 -10.98 -15.42 6.52
N SER A 16 -11.50 -14.24 6.19
CA SER A 16 -12.15 -13.36 7.16
C SER A 16 -13.44 -13.95 7.71
N HIS A 17 -14.20 -14.67 6.87
CA HIS A 17 -15.39 -15.41 7.32
C HIS A 17 -15.02 -16.52 8.29
N LYS A 18 -13.99 -17.32 7.97
CA LYS A 18 -13.51 -18.42 8.82
C LYS A 18 -13.03 -17.90 10.18
N GLU A 19 -12.34 -16.76 10.21
CA GLU A 19 -11.92 -16.15 11.47
C GLU A 19 -13.12 -15.61 12.26
N ALA A 20 -14.07 -14.93 11.62
CA ALA A 20 -15.30 -14.49 12.30
C ALA A 20 -16.10 -15.65 12.93
N GLU A 21 -16.19 -16.79 12.22
CA GLU A 21 -16.80 -18.01 12.74
C GLU A 21 -16.01 -18.61 13.91
N ARG A 22 -14.68 -18.55 13.87
CA ARG A 22 -13.81 -19.04 14.95
C ARG A 22 -14.03 -18.26 16.25
N PHE A 23 -14.30 -16.95 16.17
CA PHE A 23 -14.65 -16.12 17.32
C PHE A 23 -16.14 -16.12 17.65
N ASN A 24 -16.99 -16.86 16.92
CA ASN A 24 -18.45 -16.81 17.04
C ASN A 24 -19.05 -15.40 16.89
N HIS A 25 -18.45 -14.55 16.06
CA HIS A 25 -18.98 -13.22 15.78
C HIS A 25 -20.04 -13.25 14.68
N PRO A 26 -21.22 -12.61 14.87
CA PRO A 26 -22.27 -12.56 13.86
C PRO A 26 -22.01 -11.50 12.78
N TYR A 27 -20.76 -11.05 12.62
CA TYR A 27 -20.36 -10.00 11.67
C TYR A 27 -18.88 -10.14 11.29
N ILE A 28 -18.49 -9.47 10.20
CA ILE A 28 -17.09 -9.33 9.79
C ILE A 28 -16.62 -7.90 10.07
N GLY A 29 -15.72 -7.78 11.05
CA GLY A 29 -15.07 -6.53 11.42
C GLY A 29 -13.68 -6.36 10.80
N THR A 30 -13.01 -5.31 11.22
CA THR A 30 -11.64 -4.98 10.77
C THR A 30 -10.61 -6.01 11.22
N GLU A 31 -10.81 -6.55 12.41
CA GLU A 31 -10.02 -7.60 13.05
C GLU A 31 -10.05 -8.90 12.26
N HIS A 32 -11.22 -9.30 11.75
CA HIS A 32 -11.35 -10.51 10.92
C HIS A 32 -10.68 -10.32 9.56
N LEU A 33 -10.76 -9.10 8.98
CA LEU A 33 -10.04 -8.77 7.75
C LEU A 33 -8.52 -8.84 7.95
N LEU A 34 -8.01 -8.30 9.06
CA LEU A 34 -6.59 -8.37 9.42
C LEU A 34 -6.14 -9.81 9.66
N LEU A 35 -6.90 -10.58 10.44
CA LEU A 35 -6.62 -11.99 10.67
C LEU A 35 -6.68 -12.81 9.39
N GLY A 36 -7.63 -12.52 8.51
CA GLY A 36 -7.75 -13.15 7.20
C GLY A 36 -6.55 -12.83 6.30
N LEU A 37 -6.01 -11.60 6.39
CA LEU A 37 -4.85 -11.17 5.63
C LEU A 37 -3.58 -11.91 6.07
N ILE A 38 -3.33 -12.02 7.38
CA ILE A 38 -2.17 -12.77 7.89
C ILE A 38 -2.35 -14.28 7.72
N ALA A 39 -3.58 -14.81 7.76
CA ALA A 39 -3.87 -16.22 7.55
C ALA A 39 -3.65 -16.67 6.10
N LEU A 40 -3.63 -15.72 5.15
CA LEU A 40 -3.22 -16.01 3.78
C LEU A 40 -1.76 -16.47 3.74
N GLY A 41 -0.90 -15.91 4.60
CA GLY A 41 0.53 -16.27 4.73
C GLY A 41 1.40 -15.88 3.53
N GLU A 42 0.81 -15.34 2.48
CA GLU A 42 1.50 -14.91 1.27
C GLU A 42 0.92 -13.57 0.78
N GLY A 43 1.70 -12.87 -0.06
CA GLY A 43 1.30 -11.63 -0.69
C GLY A 43 2.00 -10.41 -0.09
N VAL A 44 1.93 -9.30 -0.82
CA VAL A 44 2.71 -8.08 -0.54
C VAL A 44 2.41 -7.50 0.85
N ALA A 45 1.17 -7.63 1.34
CA ALA A 45 0.84 -7.20 2.70
C ALA A 45 1.58 -7.97 3.79
N VAL A 46 1.73 -9.29 3.61
CA VAL A 46 2.42 -10.15 4.59
C VAL A 46 3.91 -9.84 4.55
N SER A 47 4.51 -9.78 3.35
CA SER A 47 5.91 -9.39 3.18
C SER A 47 6.21 -8.02 3.79
N ALA A 48 5.35 -7.03 3.58
CA ALA A 48 5.52 -5.69 4.15
C ALA A 48 5.50 -5.71 5.69
N LEU A 49 4.60 -6.48 6.31
CA LEU A 49 4.56 -6.62 7.77
C LEU A 49 5.83 -7.31 8.30
N GLU A 50 6.30 -8.36 7.63
CA GLU A 50 7.52 -9.09 8.02
C GLU A 50 8.77 -8.21 7.88
N HIS A 51 8.90 -7.43 6.81
CA HIS A 51 10.00 -6.48 6.62
C HIS A 51 9.98 -5.33 7.63
N MET A 52 8.80 -4.96 8.14
CA MET A 52 8.67 -4.02 9.26
C MET A 52 9.01 -4.66 10.62
N GLY A 53 9.38 -5.94 10.65
CA GLY A 53 9.75 -6.67 11.87
C GLY A 53 8.55 -7.13 12.70
N VAL A 54 7.36 -7.19 12.10
CA VAL A 54 6.15 -7.68 12.78
C VAL A 54 6.14 -9.20 12.75
N ASP A 55 6.17 -9.83 13.91
CA ASP A 55 5.88 -11.26 14.02
C ASP A 55 4.37 -11.50 13.84
N LEU A 56 4.01 -12.25 12.80
CA LEU A 56 2.62 -12.59 12.49
C LEU A 56 1.95 -13.40 13.61
N ALA A 57 2.71 -14.21 14.36
CA ALA A 57 2.18 -14.97 15.49
C ALA A 57 1.85 -14.03 16.66
N ALA A 58 2.75 -13.10 16.99
CA ALA A 58 2.51 -12.05 17.97
C ALA A 58 1.32 -11.16 17.59
N LEU A 59 1.23 -10.76 16.31
CA LEU A 59 0.11 -9.98 15.79
C LEU A 59 -1.22 -10.71 15.97
N ARG A 60 -1.27 -11.99 15.61
CA ARG A 60 -2.47 -12.82 15.81
C ARG A 60 -2.90 -12.84 17.28
N LEU A 61 -1.95 -13.04 18.18
CA LEU A 61 -2.20 -13.13 19.61
C LEU A 61 -2.68 -11.78 20.19
N GLU A 62 -2.17 -10.67 19.69
CA GLU A 62 -2.61 -9.33 20.10
C GLU A 62 -4.03 -9.02 19.62
N VAL A 63 -4.39 -9.43 18.40
CA VAL A 63 -5.79 -9.35 17.95
C VAL A 63 -6.69 -10.23 18.81
N GLU A 64 -6.28 -11.47 19.09
CA GLU A 64 -7.03 -12.41 19.96
C GLU A 64 -7.23 -11.88 21.38
N LYS A 65 -6.31 -11.06 21.91
CA LYS A 65 -6.47 -10.39 23.21
C LYS A 65 -7.42 -9.19 23.13
N ALA A 66 -7.33 -8.40 22.05
CA ALA A 66 -8.15 -7.23 21.86
C ALA A 66 -9.62 -7.58 21.57
N VAL A 67 -9.84 -8.78 21.03
CA VAL A 67 -11.14 -9.26 20.54
C VAL A 67 -11.65 -10.36 21.48
N GLY A 68 -12.84 -10.16 22.05
CA GLY A 68 -13.50 -11.18 22.86
C GLY A 68 -14.10 -12.32 22.03
N GLN A 69 -14.65 -13.34 22.70
CA GLN A 69 -15.53 -14.30 22.03
C GLN A 69 -16.95 -13.74 21.90
N GLY A 70 -17.59 -14.04 20.76
CA GLY A 70 -18.98 -13.76 20.51
C GLY A 70 -19.93 -14.69 21.30
N PRO A 71 -21.25 -14.49 21.15
CA PRO A 71 -22.27 -15.26 21.87
C PRO A 71 -22.20 -16.76 21.53
N GLU A 72 -22.50 -17.62 22.51
CA GLU A 72 -22.49 -19.09 22.35
C GLU A 72 -23.48 -19.58 21.27
N ILE A 73 -24.57 -18.83 21.06
CA ILE A 73 -25.57 -19.16 20.06
C ILE A 73 -25.14 -18.61 18.71
N LYS A 74 -24.69 -19.51 17.84
CA LYS A 74 -24.35 -19.19 16.45
C LYS A 74 -25.58 -18.69 15.71
N THR A 75 -25.51 -17.47 15.20
CA THR A 75 -26.55 -16.93 14.31
C THR A 75 -26.40 -17.61 12.95
N ALA A 76 -27.39 -18.42 12.55
CA ALA A 76 -27.37 -19.08 11.25
C ALA A 76 -27.67 -18.06 10.13
N GLY A 77 -26.73 -17.86 9.22
CA GLY A 77 -26.88 -16.94 8.07
C GLY A 77 -25.55 -16.43 7.54
N GLY A 78 -25.59 -15.65 6.45
CA GLY A 78 -24.40 -14.98 5.92
C GLY A 78 -23.92 -13.88 6.86
N LEU A 79 -22.61 -13.82 7.13
CA LEU A 79 -22.01 -12.80 8.00
C LEU A 79 -21.89 -11.46 7.26
N PRO A 80 -22.59 -10.39 7.71
CA PRO A 80 -22.48 -9.08 7.10
C PRO A 80 -21.16 -8.38 7.50
N LEU A 81 -20.63 -7.56 6.59
CA LEU A 81 -19.54 -6.64 6.90
C LEU A 81 -20.05 -5.48 7.77
N THR A 82 -19.31 -5.15 8.82
CA THR A 82 -19.53 -3.95 9.63
C THR A 82 -19.34 -2.67 8.79
N PRO A 83 -19.91 -1.52 9.21
CA PRO A 83 -19.68 -0.24 8.53
C PRO A 83 -18.19 0.10 8.40
N ARG A 84 -17.40 -0.15 9.44
CA ARG A 84 -15.94 0.03 9.44
C ARG A 84 -15.23 -0.91 8.46
N ALA A 85 -15.61 -2.19 8.42
CA ALA A 85 -15.05 -3.12 7.44
C ALA A 85 -15.40 -2.71 5.99
N LYS A 86 -16.61 -2.19 5.74
CA LYS A 86 -16.97 -1.62 4.42
C LYS A 86 -16.13 -0.38 4.10
N LYS A 87 -15.86 0.46 5.11
CA LYS A 87 -15.02 1.64 4.98
C LYS A 87 -13.58 1.25 4.63
N VAL A 88 -13.01 0.23 5.28
CA VAL A 88 -11.70 -0.35 4.92
C VAL A 88 -11.64 -0.73 3.44
N LEU A 89 -12.65 -1.41 2.90
CA LEU A 89 -12.68 -1.78 1.48
C LEU A 89 -12.73 -0.54 0.56
N SER A 90 -13.43 0.52 0.97
CA SER A 90 -13.46 1.77 0.20
C SER A 90 -12.12 2.52 0.26
N LEU A 91 -11.42 2.47 1.41
CA LEU A 91 -10.09 3.05 1.57
C LEU A 91 -9.05 2.26 0.76
N ALA A 92 -9.12 0.93 0.75
CA ALA A 92 -8.27 0.09 -0.09
C ALA A 92 -8.44 0.43 -1.58
N ALA A 93 -9.68 0.67 -2.03
CA ALA A 93 -9.93 1.11 -3.41
C ALA A 93 -9.36 2.52 -3.70
N ALA A 94 -9.36 3.42 -2.71
CA ALA A 94 -8.77 4.74 -2.83
C ALA A 94 -7.24 4.67 -2.89
N GLU A 95 -6.62 3.84 -2.05
CA GLU A 95 -5.17 3.60 -2.06
C GLU A 95 -4.70 2.98 -3.37
N ALA A 96 -5.44 2.01 -3.92
CA ALA A 96 -5.14 1.45 -5.24
C ALA A 96 -5.13 2.52 -6.34
N LYS A 97 -6.11 3.43 -6.32
CA LYS A 97 -6.15 4.57 -7.25
C LYS A 97 -5.02 5.56 -7.02
N ALA A 98 -4.68 5.85 -5.76
CA ALA A 98 -3.58 6.77 -5.42
C ALA A 98 -2.23 6.24 -5.91
N LEU A 99 -2.03 4.92 -5.87
CA LEU A 99 -0.86 4.22 -6.38
C LEU A 99 -0.93 3.93 -7.90
N ASN A 100 -1.98 4.39 -8.59
CA ASN A 100 -2.24 4.12 -10.02
C ASN A 100 -2.32 2.62 -10.37
N HIS A 101 -2.76 1.78 -9.44
CA HIS A 101 -3.03 0.36 -9.69
C HIS A 101 -4.45 0.15 -10.20
N GLY A 102 -4.58 -0.55 -11.33
CA GLY A 102 -5.88 -0.92 -11.92
C GLY A 102 -6.60 -2.09 -11.22
N TYR A 103 -6.07 -2.56 -10.09
CA TYR A 103 -6.59 -3.67 -9.31
C TYR A 103 -6.43 -3.40 -7.81
N ILE A 104 -7.20 -4.10 -6.98
CA ILE A 104 -7.12 -4.03 -5.51
C ILE A 104 -6.53 -5.34 -4.99
N GLY A 105 -5.27 -5.26 -4.55
CA GLY A 105 -4.52 -6.36 -3.96
C GLY A 105 -4.55 -6.40 -2.42
N THR A 106 -3.74 -7.30 -1.86
CA THR A 106 -3.61 -7.53 -0.41
C THR A 106 -3.00 -6.33 0.32
N GLU A 107 -2.05 -5.67 -0.30
CA GLU A 107 -1.35 -4.48 0.16
C GLU A 107 -2.30 -3.29 0.30
N HIS A 108 -3.21 -3.11 -0.65
CA HIS A 108 -4.24 -2.08 -0.57
C HIS A 108 -5.22 -2.35 0.59
N LEU A 109 -5.53 -3.63 0.87
CA LEU A 109 -6.33 -4.00 2.03
C LEU A 109 -5.61 -3.65 3.35
N LEU A 110 -4.29 -3.89 3.43
CA LEU A 110 -3.48 -3.52 4.59
C LEU A 110 -3.49 -1.99 4.81
N LEU A 111 -3.25 -1.22 3.75
CA LEU A 111 -3.29 0.24 3.81
C LEU A 111 -4.69 0.74 4.19
N GLY A 112 -5.75 0.13 3.65
CA GLY A 112 -7.13 0.44 4.03
C GLY A 112 -7.44 0.12 5.50
N LEU A 113 -6.85 -0.92 6.08
CA LEU A 113 -6.98 -1.27 7.50
C LEU A 113 -6.28 -0.24 8.40
N LEU A 114 -5.11 0.25 7.98
CA LEU A 114 -4.38 1.31 8.69
C LEU A 114 -5.07 2.68 8.58
N GLY A 115 -5.70 2.96 7.44
CA GLY A 115 -6.45 4.20 7.21
C GLY A 115 -7.77 4.29 8.01
N GLU A 116 -8.35 3.15 8.41
CA GLU A 116 -9.53 3.12 9.31
C GLU A 116 -9.09 3.19 10.77
N GLU A 117 -8.71 4.38 11.23
CA GLU A 117 -8.01 4.58 12.51
C GLU A 117 -8.80 4.14 13.75
N GLU A 118 -10.13 4.09 13.67
CA GLU A 118 -11.00 3.70 14.78
C GLU A 118 -11.18 2.18 14.90
N GLY A 119 -10.73 1.41 13.91
CA GLY A 119 -10.86 -0.04 13.87
C GLY A 119 -9.98 -0.75 14.90
N VAL A 120 -10.38 -1.97 15.28
CA VAL A 120 -9.57 -2.84 16.14
C VAL A 120 -8.24 -3.18 15.44
N ALA A 121 -8.29 -3.44 14.13
CA ALA A 121 -7.10 -3.70 13.32
C ALA A 121 -6.09 -2.56 13.38
N ALA A 122 -6.53 -1.32 13.15
CA ALA A 122 -5.65 -0.15 13.19
C ALA A 122 -5.02 0.03 14.57
N ARG A 123 -5.79 -0.17 15.65
CA ARG A 123 -5.27 -0.07 17.02
C ARG A 123 -4.20 -1.13 17.30
N VAL A 124 -4.43 -2.38 16.91
CA VAL A 124 -3.45 -3.46 17.10
C VAL A 124 -2.18 -3.22 16.28
N LEU A 125 -2.32 -2.81 15.01
CA LEU A 125 -1.19 -2.48 14.16
C LEU A 125 -0.38 -1.30 14.73
N LYS A 126 -1.04 -0.24 15.21
CA LYS A 126 -0.38 0.90 15.88
C LYS A 126 0.36 0.48 17.16
N ASN A 127 -0.20 -0.46 17.95
CA ASN A 127 0.48 -0.99 19.13
C ASN A 127 1.76 -1.77 18.79
N LEU A 128 1.84 -2.35 17.59
CA LEU A 128 3.03 -3.01 17.06
C LEU A 128 3.93 -2.06 16.27
N ASN A 129 3.73 -0.75 16.43
CA ASN A 129 4.49 0.32 15.76
C ASN A 129 4.40 0.26 14.23
N VAL A 130 3.31 -0.29 13.69
CA VAL A 130 3.00 -0.27 12.26
C VAL A 130 2.27 1.03 11.95
N ASP A 131 2.94 1.91 11.21
CA ASP A 131 2.41 3.20 10.76
C ASP A 131 1.99 3.14 9.29
N LEU A 132 0.94 3.89 8.93
CA LEU A 132 0.43 3.98 7.56
C LEU A 132 1.50 4.42 6.56
N GLU A 133 2.25 5.48 6.87
CA GLU A 133 3.22 6.05 5.93
C GLU A 133 4.42 5.13 5.73
N ARG A 134 4.90 4.49 6.81
CA ARG A 134 5.94 3.46 6.73
C ARG A 134 5.47 2.24 5.94
N THR A 135 4.24 1.80 6.16
CA THR A 135 3.68 0.65 5.43
C THR A 135 3.53 0.97 3.96
N ARG A 136 3.09 2.18 3.61
CA ARG A 136 3.03 2.62 2.20
C ARG A 136 4.42 2.62 1.55
N ALA A 137 5.46 3.05 2.28
CA ALA A 137 6.83 2.99 1.81
C ALA A 137 7.29 1.56 1.51
N GLU A 138 7.03 0.63 2.43
CA GLU A 138 7.46 -0.76 2.26
C GLU A 138 6.68 -1.46 1.13
N VAL A 139 5.38 -1.19 1.01
CA VAL A 139 4.55 -1.70 -0.09
C VAL A 139 5.08 -1.22 -1.44
N LEU A 140 5.45 0.06 -1.56
CA LEU A 140 6.01 0.60 -2.80
C LEU A 140 7.33 -0.07 -3.18
N LYS A 141 8.20 -0.30 -2.19
CA LYS A 141 9.48 -0.99 -2.37
C LYS A 141 9.32 -2.45 -2.79
N GLU A 142 8.31 -3.15 -2.26
CA GLU A 142 7.99 -4.52 -2.65
C GLU A 142 7.43 -4.62 -4.08
N LEU A 143 6.66 -3.61 -4.51
CA LEU A 143 6.03 -3.60 -5.83
C LEU A 143 6.99 -3.15 -6.94
N ASP A 144 7.89 -2.22 -6.63
CA ASP A 144 8.93 -1.75 -7.53
C ASP A 144 10.27 -1.70 -6.76
N PRO A 145 11.14 -2.73 -6.92
CA PRO A 145 12.43 -2.77 -6.25
C PRO A 145 13.40 -1.66 -6.71
N ASN A 146 13.07 -0.91 -7.78
CA ASN A 146 13.78 0.31 -8.20
C ASN A 146 13.18 1.59 -7.60
N PHE A 147 12.15 1.48 -6.76
CA PHE A 147 11.54 2.61 -6.06
C PHE A 147 12.43 3.05 -4.90
N GLU A 148 13.47 3.83 -5.21
CA GLU A 148 14.15 4.64 -4.22
C GLU A 148 13.20 5.76 -3.79
N MET A 149 12.61 5.60 -2.60
CA MET A 149 11.93 6.69 -1.93
C MET A 149 12.95 7.83 -1.78
N GLU A 150 12.71 8.98 -2.42
CA GLU A 150 13.50 10.20 -2.20
C GLU A 150 13.33 10.63 -0.74
N ALA A 151 14.13 10.03 0.14
CA ALA A 151 14.20 10.36 1.54
C ALA A 151 14.78 11.77 1.66
N SER A 152 13.90 12.70 2.01
CA SER A 152 14.28 14.04 2.45
C SER A 152 14.87 13.97 3.87
N ALA A 153 16.16 13.64 4.01
CA ALA A 153 16.95 13.97 5.21
C ALA A 153 18.48 13.78 5.00
N GLY A 154 19.14 14.89 4.67
CA GLY A 154 20.51 15.31 5.02
C GLY A 154 21.66 14.31 5.25
N ALA A 155 22.65 14.30 4.34
CA ALA A 155 24.06 14.69 4.57
C ALA A 155 24.88 14.57 3.25
N ALA A 156 25.66 15.62 2.95
CA ALA A 156 26.47 15.95 1.77
C ALA A 156 27.52 14.89 1.27
N PRO A 157 28.16 15.02 0.06
CA PRO A 157 28.49 16.28 -0.64
C PRO A 157 28.26 16.41 -2.16
N ALA A 158 27.83 17.63 -2.52
CA ALA A 158 28.19 18.49 -3.66
C ALA A 158 28.28 17.93 -5.10
N LYS A 159 27.28 18.28 -5.93
CA LYS A 159 27.39 18.66 -7.36
C LYS A 159 26.31 19.72 -7.72
N PRO A 160 26.49 20.51 -8.81
CA PRO A 160 26.39 21.97 -8.76
C PRO A 160 24.97 22.52 -8.93
N HIS A 161 24.73 23.65 -8.27
CA HIS A 161 23.65 24.64 -8.44
C HIS A 161 22.44 24.22 -9.30
N SER A 162 21.43 23.60 -8.68
CA SER A 162 20.06 23.73 -9.17
C SER A 162 19.50 25.06 -8.64
N VAL A 163 19.35 26.04 -9.52
CA VAL A 163 18.51 27.19 -9.22
C VAL A 163 17.10 26.63 -9.05
N LYS A 164 16.60 26.58 -7.81
CA LYS A 164 15.24 26.14 -7.52
C LYS A 164 14.29 27.18 -8.12
N THR A 165 13.71 26.87 -9.27
CA THR A 165 12.66 27.65 -9.92
C THR A 165 11.33 26.89 -9.83
N PRO A 166 10.57 27.04 -8.72
CA PRO A 166 9.39 26.21 -8.45
C PRO A 166 8.30 26.35 -9.51
N ALA A 167 8.18 27.52 -10.16
CA ALA A 167 7.22 27.76 -11.23
C ALA A 167 7.57 27.02 -12.54
N LEU A 168 8.86 26.81 -12.83
CA LEU A 168 9.32 26.11 -14.04
C LEU A 168 9.16 24.58 -13.91
N ASN A 169 9.33 24.03 -12.71
CA ASN A 169 9.13 22.59 -12.46
C ASN A 169 7.66 22.16 -12.52
N ALA A 170 6.73 23.08 -12.23
CA ALA A 170 5.30 22.79 -12.29
C ALA A 170 4.75 22.71 -13.74
N ILE A 171 5.42 23.34 -14.71
CA ILE A 171 4.90 23.49 -16.08
C ILE A 171 5.86 22.92 -17.14
N GLY A 172 7.17 22.92 -16.88
CA GLY A 172 8.21 22.49 -17.81
C GLY A 172 8.73 21.08 -17.54
N ARG A 173 9.24 20.43 -18.59
CA ARG A 173 10.01 19.17 -18.49
C ARG A 173 11.49 19.45 -18.74
N ASN A 174 12.35 18.84 -17.93
CA ASN A 174 13.80 18.96 -18.08
C ASN A 174 14.35 17.90 -19.05
N LEU A 175 14.68 18.32 -20.28
CA LEU A 175 15.20 17.43 -21.31
C LEU A 175 16.62 16.93 -21.02
N THR A 176 17.45 17.72 -20.32
CA THR A 176 18.82 17.34 -19.97
C THR A 176 18.84 16.18 -18.97
N GLU A 177 17.94 16.22 -17.99
CA GLU A 177 17.77 15.14 -17.02
C GLU A 177 17.26 13.85 -17.67
N LEU A 178 16.25 13.97 -18.55
CA LEU A 178 15.73 12.82 -19.30
C LEU A 178 16.80 12.19 -20.20
N ALA A 179 17.68 13.00 -20.80
CA ALA A 179 18.81 12.52 -21.58
C ALA A 179 19.83 11.75 -20.72
N GLN A 180 20.16 12.26 -19.54
CA GLN A 180 21.10 11.58 -18.61
C GLN A 180 20.55 10.24 -18.12
N LYS A 181 19.24 10.14 -17.91
CA LYS A 181 18.55 8.92 -17.52
C LYS A 181 18.31 7.94 -18.69
N GLY A 182 18.73 8.30 -19.91
CA GLY A 182 18.57 7.45 -21.11
C GLY A 182 17.13 7.30 -21.59
N GLY A 183 16.21 8.16 -21.14
CA GLY A 183 14.77 8.08 -21.45
C GLY A 183 14.35 8.87 -22.70
N LEU A 184 15.30 9.36 -23.50
CA LEU A 184 15.03 10.06 -24.76
C LEU A 184 15.33 9.18 -25.95
N ASP A 185 14.38 9.12 -26.89
CA ASP A 185 14.60 8.45 -28.17
C ASP A 185 15.57 9.24 -29.06
N PRO A 186 16.42 8.55 -29.84
CA PRO A 186 17.33 9.20 -30.76
C PRO A 186 16.59 9.89 -31.90
N VAL A 187 16.97 11.14 -32.20
CA VAL A 187 16.43 11.89 -33.34
C VAL A 187 17.23 11.54 -34.60
N ILE A 188 16.63 10.76 -35.49
CA ILE A 188 17.29 10.30 -36.73
C ILE A 188 17.14 11.36 -37.83
N GLY A 189 18.24 11.63 -38.54
CA GLY A 189 18.23 12.40 -39.80
C GLY A 189 18.26 13.93 -39.67
N ARG A 190 18.38 14.49 -38.46
CA ARG A 190 18.39 15.96 -38.22
C ARG A 190 19.74 16.50 -37.74
N SER A 191 20.83 15.83 -38.11
CA SER A 191 22.17 16.15 -37.60
C SER A 191 22.66 17.55 -38.03
N GLN A 192 22.27 18.01 -39.22
CA GLN A 192 22.67 19.33 -39.73
C GLN A 192 21.99 20.47 -38.97
N GLU A 193 20.70 20.33 -38.65
CA GLU A 193 19.94 21.31 -37.87
C GLU A 193 20.43 21.38 -36.43
N ILE A 194 20.71 20.22 -35.81
CA ILE A 194 21.27 20.16 -34.45
C ILE A 194 22.61 20.90 -34.40
N MET A 195 23.51 20.66 -35.35
CA MET A 195 24.79 21.38 -35.41
C MET A 195 24.61 22.89 -35.63
N ARG A 196 23.66 23.31 -36.47
CA ARG A 196 23.37 24.73 -36.70
C ARG A 196 22.85 25.42 -35.43
N ILE A 197 22.01 24.73 -34.65
CA ILE A 197 21.50 25.28 -33.38
C ILE A 197 22.64 25.47 -32.38
N ILE A 198 23.55 24.50 -32.25
CA ILE A 198 24.73 24.60 -31.36
C ILE A 198 25.65 25.76 -31.75
N GLN A 199 25.73 26.10 -33.04
CA GLN A 199 26.56 27.21 -33.50
C GLN A 199 25.96 28.59 -33.18
N ILE A 200 24.63 28.68 -33.07
CA ILE A 200 23.90 29.94 -32.87
C ILE A 200 23.66 30.24 -31.39
N LEU A 201 23.44 29.19 -30.59
CA LEU A 201 23.26 29.25 -29.13
C LEU A 201 24.60 29.34 -28.41
#